data_AF-S7HRH7-F1
#
_entry.id   AF-S7HRH7-F1
#
_cell.length_a   1.000
_cell.length_b   1.000
_cell.length_c   1.000
_cell.angle_alpha   90.00
_cell.angle_beta   90.00
_cell.angle_gamma   90.00
#
_symmetry.space_group_name_H-M   'P 1'
#
loop_
_entity.id
_entity.type
_entity.pdbx_description
1 polymer ?
#
loop_
_entity_poly.entity_id
_entity_poly.type
_entity_poly.pdbx_seq_one_letter_code
_entity_poly.pdbx_strand_id
1 'polypeptide(L)'
;MDVIYIGLPFFFWQEDESEHGLDVHVTEGFQKLGSHVYPLNAGDDAEEICSAYNWHTSFVDEDEDITPSEEFISEHVLWDDFRLLYISAAAATSEDEYTQFVCHTAEFAKESGLVVAAEVVDGDDEDPYPWRDKATVLWSRGDILPSGGPACAVRLALGRGITIASQGEERTYDVQVVSECFIPSFLQGLLEGRDPFSIIESYVS
;
A
#
# COMPACT_ATOMS: atom_id res chain seq x y z
N MET A 1 0.80 4.88 -16.11
CA MET A 1 0.53 5.69 -14.92
C MET A 1 1.05 4.89 -13.77
N ASP A 2 1.78 5.57 -12.90
CA ASP A 2 2.77 4.95 -12.05
C ASP A 2 2.22 4.75 -10.63
N VAL A 3 3.03 4.17 -9.75
CA VAL A 3 2.61 3.84 -8.38
C VAL A 3 3.50 4.60 -7.40
N ILE A 4 2.88 5.30 -6.44
CA ILE A 4 3.60 5.72 -5.24
C ILE A 4 3.59 4.56 -4.26
N TYR A 5 4.76 4.29 -3.69
CA TYR A 5 4.99 3.15 -2.83
C TYR A 5 5.53 3.61 -1.47
N ILE A 6 4.96 3.08 -0.40
CA ILE A 6 5.44 3.22 0.97
C ILE A 6 5.47 1.81 1.57
N GLY A 7 6.55 1.42 2.22
CA GLY A 7 6.59 0.14 2.94
C GLY A 7 7.57 0.16 4.09
N LEU A 8 8.37 -0.88 4.25
CA LEU A 8 9.40 -0.90 5.30
C LEU A 8 10.27 0.38 5.19
N PRO A 9 10.62 1.05 6.29
CA PRO A 9 11.56 2.14 6.19
C PRO A 9 12.90 1.66 5.63
N PHE A 10 13.55 2.45 4.80
CA PHE A 10 14.83 2.08 4.17
C PHE A 10 15.95 1.86 5.19
N PHE A 11 15.89 2.50 6.34
CA PHE A 11 16.84 2.24 7.42
C PHE A 11 16.71 0.83 8.03
N PHE A 12 15.54 0.17 7.93
CA PHE A 12 15.36 -1.24 8.33
C PHE A 12 15.57 -2.23 7.19
N TRP A 13 15.89 -1.76 5.99
CA TRP A 13 15.87 -2.59 4.78
C TRP A 13 16.92 -3.70 4.78
N GLN A 14 18.01 -3.55 5.54
CA GLN A 14 19.03 -4.59 5.74
C GLN A 14 18.77 -5.47 6.97
N GLU A 15 17.87 -5.04 7.87
CA GLU A 15 17.60 -5.73 9.14
C GLU A 15 16.43 -6.71 9.03
N ASP A 16 15.40 -6.35 8.27
CA ASP A 16 14.20 -7.17 8.10
C ASP A 16 14.09 -7.78 6.69
N GLU A 17 14.83 -8.88 6.49
CA GLU A 17 14.85 -9.61 5.21
C GLU A 17 13.49 -10.24 4.85
N SER A 18 12.59 -10.43 5.83
CA SER A 18 11.28 -10.98 5.55
C SER A 18 10.40 -9.90 4.92
N GLU A 19 10.23 -8.78 5.62
CA GLU A 19 9.37 -7.69 5.20
C GLU A 19 9.88 -7.01 3.93
N HIS A 20 11.20 -6.80 3.82
CA HIS A 20 11.77 -6.24 2.58
C HIS A 20 11.46 -7.10 1.35
N GLY A 21 11.30 -8.40 1.55
CA GLY A 21 11.19 -9.38 0.47
C GLY A 21 9.76 -9.41 -0.03
N LEU A 22 8.82 -9.18 0.88
CA LEU A 22 7.42 -8.96 0.56
C LEU A 22 7.22 -7.66 -0.22
N ASP A 23 7.89 -6.60 0.18
CA ASP A 23 7.84 -5.30 -0.50
C ASP A 23 8.42 -5.35 -1.91
N VAL A 24 9.59 -5.99 -2.07
CA VAL A 24 10.18 -6.27 -3.38
C VAL A 24 9.23 -7.11 -4.23
N HIS A 25 8.63 -8.15 -3.66
CA HIS A 25 7.71 -9.02 -4.40
C HIS A 25 6.52 -8.25 -5.01
N VAL A 26 5.89 -7.37 -4.23
CA VAL A 26 4.73 -6.59 -4.70
C VAL A 26 5.12 -5.50 -5.68
N THR A 27 6.22 -4.79 -5.43
CA THR A 27 6.70 -3.72 -6.32
C THR A 27 7.20 -4.25 -7.67
N GLU A 28 7.88 -5.41 -7.69
CA GLU A 28 8.17 -6.09 -8.95
C GLU A 28 6.86 -6.47 -9.69
N GLY A 29 5.80 -6.77 -8.94
CA GLY A 29 4.40 -6.86 -9.39
C GLY A 29 4.00 -5.73 -10.30
N PHE A 30 4.07 -4.52 -9.78
CA PHE A 30 3.72 -3.30 -10.49
C PHE A 30 4.58 -3.10 -11.73
N GLN A 31 5.88 -3.37 -11.64
CA GLN A 31 6.80 -3.25 -12.76
C GLN A 31 6.48 -4.24 -13.89
N LYS A 32 6.11 -5.50 -13.58
CA LYS A 32 5.69 -6.47 -14.62
C LYS A 32 4.38 -6.09 -15.31
N LEU A 33 3.53 -5.29 -14.65
CA LEU A 33 2.35 -4.67 -15.26
C LEU A 33 2.66 -3.39 -16.05
N GLY A 34 3.92 -2.96 -16.07
CA GLY A 34 4.38 -1.79 -16.84
C GLY A 34 4.28 -0.46 -16.09
N SER A 35 4.07 -0.47 -14.76
CA SER A 35 4.10 0.73 -13.93
C SER A 35 5.50 1.01 -13.41
N HIS A 36 5.91 2.27 -13.41
CA HIS A 36 7.08 2.68 -12.62
C HIS A 36 6.69 2.78 -11.13
N VAL A 37 7.64 2.51 -10.25
CA VAL A 37 7.47 2.55 -8.79
C VAL A 37 8.24 3.74 -8.26
N TYR A 38 7.54 4.59 -7.50
CA TYR A 38 8.08 5.81 -6.87
C TYR A 38 7.96 5.65 -5.35
N PRO A 39 9.02 5.21 -4.67
CA PRO A 39 9.07 5.19 -3.22
C PRO A 39 8.94 6.61 -2.68
N LEU A 40 8.04 6.80 -1.73
CA LEU A 40 7.94 7.99 -0.89
C LEU A 40 8.22 7.50 0.54
N ASN A 41 9.50 7.34 0.85
CA ASN A 41 9.99 6.55 1.98
C ASN A 41 11.14 7.26 2.69
N ALA A 42 11.51 6.79 3.88
CA ALA A 42 12.52 7.38 4.74
C ALA A 42 13.64 6.38 5.04
N GLY A 43 14.85 6.90 5.20
CA GLY A 43 16.02 6.15 5.67
C GLY A 43 17.19 6.17 4.70
N ASP A 44 18.34 5.76 5.23
CA ASP A 44 19.63 5.79 4.55
C ASP A 44 19.69 4.86 3.32
N ASP A 45 20.71 5.06 2.48
CA ASP A 45 20.98 4.27 1.27
C ASP A 45 19.81 4.25 0.25
N ALA A 46 18.90 5.23 0.33
CA ALA A 46 17.68 5.26 -0.46
C ALA A 46 17.93 5.18 -1.97
N GLU A 47 18.93 5.90 -2.48
CA GLU A 47 19.31 5.83 -3.90
C GLU A 47 19.85 4.45 -4.29
N GLU A 48 20.68 3.83 -3.44
CA GLU A 48 21.24 2.50 -3.69
C GLU A 48 20.13 1.43 -3.70
N ILE A 49 19.22 1.48 -2.71
CA ILE A 49 18.04 0.61 -2.63
C ILE A 49 17.18 0.79 -3.88
N CYS A 50 16.82 2.03 -4.23
CA CYS A 50 15.99 2.31 -5.41
C CYS A 50 16.67 1.81 -6.70
N SER A 51 17.98 2.04 -6.84
CA SER A 51 18.76 1.55 -7.99
C SER A 51 18.77 0.03 -8.08
N ALA A 52 18.92 -0.67 -6.96
CA ALA A 52 18.95 -2.14 -6.92
C ALA A 52 17.64 -2.77 -7.43
N TYR A 53 16.51 -2.11 -7.18
CA TYR A 53 15.17 -2.61 -7.56
C TYR A 53 14.52 -1.85 -8.73
N ASN A 54 15.28 -0.99 -9.43
CA ASN A 54 14.81 -0.19 -10.56
C ASN A 54 13.57 0.67 -10.21
N TRP A 55 13.61 1.29 -9.04
CA TRP A 55 12.63 2.28 -8.58
C TRP A 55 13.11 3.70 -8.85
N HIS A 56 12.16 4.65 -8.88
CA HIS A 56 12.48 6.07 -9.00
C HIS A 56 13.05 6.62 -7.69
N THR A 57 13.92 7.63 -7.78
CA THR A 57 14.49 8.31 -6.61
C THR A 57 13.86 9.67 -6.34
N SER A 58 12.76 10.02 -7.03
CA SER A 58 12.21 11.38 -7.00
C SER A 58 11.68 11.84 -5.64
N PHE A 59 11.34 10.92 -4.74
CA PHE A 59 10.72 11.23 -3.45
C PHE A 59 11.42 10.56 -2.26
N VAL A 60 12.72 10.31 -2.43
CA VAL A 60 13.59 9.82 -1.36
C VAL A 60 14.75 10.79 -1.21
N ASP A 61 15.23 10.96 0.02
CA ASP A 61 16.34 11.85 0.34
C ASP A 61 17.60 11.01 0.68
N GLU A 62 18.78 11.58 0.46
CA GLU A 62 20.05 11.02 0.93
C GLU A 62 20.41 11.52 2.34
N ASP A 63 19.77 12.61 2.83
CA ASP A 63 20.04 13.14 4.17
C ASP A 63 19.43 12.23 5.25
N GLU A 64 20.33 11.75 6.13
CA GLU A 64 20.16 10.65 7.09
C GLU A 64 18.85 10.71 7.91
N ASP A 65 18.16 9.58 8.04
CA ASP A 65 17.03 9.29 8.96
C ASP A 65 15.82 10.26 8.96
N ILE A 66 15.64 11.12 7.95
CA ILE A 66 14.54 12.08 7.94
C ILE A 66 13.39 11.59 7.04
N THR A 67 12.18 11.60 7.60
CA THR A 67 10.95 11.38 6.83
C THR A 67 10.67 12.56 5.89
N PRO A 68 10.19 12.33 4.66
CA PRO A 68 9.78 13.42 3.79
C PRO A 68 8.75 14.33 4.49
N SER A 69 9.02 15.64 4.50
CA SER A 69 8.16 16.60 5.20
C SER A 69 6.82 16.81 4.49
N GLU A 70 5.80 17.25 5.23
CA GLU A 70 4.50 17.61 4.64
C GLU A 70 4.63 18.68 3.54
N GLU A 71 5.52 19.66 3.74
CA GLU A 71 5.82 20.70 2.73
C GLU A 71 6.37 20.05 1.46
N PHE A 72 7.35 19.15 1.58
CA PHE A 72 7.91 18.42 0.45
C PHE A 72 6.83 17.66 -0.32
N ILE A 73 6.02 16.86 0.39
CA ILE A 73 4.94 16.07 -0.21
C ILE A 73 3.99 17.00 -0.99
N SER A 74 3.54 18.08 -0.35
CA SER A 74 2.58 19.02 -0.94
C SER A 74 3.10 19.74 -2.18
N GLU A 75 4.41 20.02 -2.24
CA GLU A 75 5.02 20.80 -3.31
C GLU A 75 5.53 19.93 -4.47
N HIS A 76 5.94 18.69 -4.19
CA HIS A 76 6.69 17.86 -5.14
C HIS A 76 5.88 16.64 -5.62
N VAL A 77 4.88 16.18 -4.88
CA VAL A 77 4.08 15.02 -5.26
C VAL A 77 2.86 15.45 -6.06
N LEU A 78 2.91 15.23 -7.37
CA LEU A 78 1.78 15.44 -8.28
C LEU A 78 0.88 14.20 -8.31
N TRP A 79 -0.06 14.12 -7.36
CA TRP A 79 -0.90 12.94 -7.14
C TRP A 79 -1.64 12.42 -8.40
N ASP A 80 -2.03 13.32 -9.32
CA ASP A 80 -2.73 12.98 -10.57
C ASP A 80 -1.88 12.16 -11.56
N ASP A 81 -0.56 12.12 -11.40
CA ASP A 81 0.34 11.34 -12.26
C ASP A 81 0.35 9.84 -11.91
N PHE A 82 -0.23 9.49 -10.76
CA PHE A 82 -0.20 8.14 -10.18
C PHE A 82 -1.56 7.46 -10.24
N ARG A 83 -1.55 6.13 -10.33
CA ARG A 83 -2.77 5.31 -10.24
C ARG A 83 -3.25 5.13 -8.81
N LEU A 84 -2.31 4.88 -7.92
CA LEU A 84 -2.58 4.62 -6.51
C LEU A 84 -1.35 4.93 -5.67
N LEU A 85 -1.61 5.18 -4.40
CA LEU A 85 -0.65 5.07 -3.31
C LEU A 85 -0.78 3.67 -2.72
N TYR A 86 0.29 2.88 -2.79
CA TYR A 86 0.41 1.58 -2.13
C TYR A 86 1.13 1.74 -0.79
N ILE A 87 0.53 1.23 0.28
CA ILE A 87 1.15 1.18 1.61
C ILE A 87 1.27 -0.26 2.05
N SER A 88 2.50 -0.74 2.26
CA SER A 88 2.77 -2.07 2.79
C SER A 88 2.45 -2.16 4.28
N ALA A 89 2.18 -3.38 4.76
CA ALA A 89 2.05 -3.65 6.20
C ALA A 89 3.37 -3.37 6.93
N ALA A 90 4.51 -3.56 6.25
CA ALA A 90 5.83 -3.32 6.81
C ALA A 90 6.10 -1.84 7.16
N ALA A 91 5.27 -0.91 6.68
CA ALA A 91 5.33 0.48 7.11
C ALA A 91 5.04 0.65 8.62
N ALA A 92 4.42 -0.35 9.25
CA ALA A 92 4.12 -0.36 10.68
C ALA A 92 5.28 -0.87 11.55
N THR A 93 6.39 -1.32 10.97
CA THR A 93 7.56 -1.85 11.69
C THR A 93 8.36 -0.75 12.43
N SER A 94 8.01 0.53 12.24
CA SER A 94 8.82 1.69 12.62
C SER A 94 8.34 2.47 13.85
N GLU A 95 9.17 3.41 14.29
CA GLU A 95 8.87 4.41 15.33
C GLU A 95 7.67 5.32 14.98
N ASP A 96 7.14 5.98 16.00
CA ASP A 96 5.96 6.87 15.93
C ASP A 96 6.05 7.96 14.84
N GLU A 97 7.25 8.45 14.54
CA GLU A 97 7.44 9.52 13.55
C GLU A 97 7.20 9.04 12.11
N TYR A 98 7.78 7.90 11.73
CA TYR A 98 7.55 7.32 10.40
C TYR A 98 6.08 6.94 10.22
N THR A 99 5.47 6.31 11.23
CA THR A 99 4.07 5.92 11.14
C THR A 99 3.12 7.14 11.05
N GLN A 100 3.45 8.26 11.69
CA GLN A 100 2.76 9.54 11.51
C GLN A 100 2.94 10.10 10.08
N PHE A 101 4.16 10.07 9.55
CA PHE A 101 4.43 10.45 8.16
C PHE A 101 3.58 9.64 7.17
N VAL A 102 3.53 8.30 7.32
CA VAL A 102 2.70 7.44 6.46
C VAL A 102 1.22 7.81 6.60
N CYS A 103 0.75 8.10 7.83
CA CYS A 103 -0.62 8.54 8.08
C CYS A 103 -0.98 9.85 7.37
N HIS A 104 -0.16 10.88 7.51
CA HIS A 104 -0.38 12.16 6.82
C HIS A 104 -0.32 12.01 5.31
N THR A 105 0.62 11.21 4.80
CA THR A 105 0.76 10.94 3.37
C THR A 105 -0.48 10.24 2.80
N ALA A 106 -1.02 9.26 3.54
CA ALA A 106 -2.27 8.59 3.17
C ALA A 106 -3.47 9.56 3.16
N GLU A 107 -3.53 10.49 4.10
CA GLU A 107 -4.56 11.52 4.15
C GLU A 107 -4.45 12.49 2.95
N PHE A 108 -3.26 13.01 2.65
CA PHE A 108 -3.04 13.88 1.49
C PHE A 108 -3.39 13.22 0.16
N ALA A 109 -2.96 11.97 -0.04
CA ALA A 109 -3.28 11.20 -1.23
C ALA A 109 -4.81 11.06 -1.39
N LYS A 110 -5.50 10.67 -0.31
CA LYS A 110 -6.96 10.52 -0.28
C LYS A 110 -7.68 11.82 -0.60
N GLU A 111 -7.29 12.93 0.04
CA GLU A 111 -7.90 14.25 -0.16
C GLU A 111 -7.68 14.77 -1.59
N SER A 112 -6.57 14.38 -2.21
CA SER A 112 -6.25 14.65 -3.62
C SER A 112 -7.01 13.76 -4.60
N GLY A 113 -7.79 12.80 -4.11
CA GLY A 113 -8.59 11.88 -4.92
C GLY A 113 -7.83 10.64 -5.41
N LEU A 114 -6.59 10.43 -4.97
CA LEU A 114 -5.82 9.24 -5.29
C LEU A 114 -6.36 8.03 -4.52
N VAL A 115 -6.38 6.86 -5.17
CA VAL A 115 -6.72 5.60 -4.49
C VAL A 115 -5.60 5.25 -3.53
N VAL A 116 -5.92 5.15 -2.25
CA VAL A 116 -5.00 4.65 -1.21
C VAL A 116 -5.28 3.17 -0.98
N ALA A 117 -4.35 2.31 -1.38
CA ALA A 117 -4.41 0.87 -1.24
C ALA A 117 -3.41 0.45 -0.15
N ALA A 118 -3.89 0.00 1.01
CA ALA A 118 -3.04 -0.37 2.14
C ALA A 118 -3.18 -1.83 2.55
N GLU A 119 -2.05 -2.47 2.77
CA GLU A 119 -1.94 -3.79 3.37
C GLU A 119 -1.93 -3.68 4.91
N VAL A 120 -2.62 -4.60 5.58
CA VAL A 120 -2.65 -4.71 7.05
C VAL A 120 -2.53 -6.17 7.48
N VAL A 121 -1.95 -6.40 8.66
CA VAL A 121 -1.92 -7.72 9.32
C VAL A 121 -2.88 -7.68 10.51
N ASP A 122 -3.73 -8.69 10.66
CA ASP A 122 -4.62 -8.77 11.81
C ASP A 122 -3.82 -9.23 13.04
N GLY A 123 -3.88 -8.45 14.12
CA GLY A 123 -3.26 -8.75 15.41
C GLY A 123 -4.21 -8.49 16.57
N ASP A 124 -3.97 -9.13 17.71
CA ASP A 124 -4.80 -9.00 18.93
C ASP A 124 -4.46 -7.74 19.76
N ASP A 125 -3.39 -7.01 19.39
CA ASP A 125 -2.86 -5.84 20.10
C ASP A 125 -3.43 -4.50 19.58
N GLU A 126 -3.00 -3.39 20.18
CA GLU A 126 -3.32 -2.01 19.75
C GLU A 126 -3.04 -1.85 18.25
N ASP A 127 -3.99 -1.25 17.50
CA ASP A 127 -3.95 -1.19 16.03
C ASP A 127 -2.68 -0.48 15.54
N PRO A 128 -1.71 -1.20 14.94
CA PRO A 128 -0.43 -0.62 14.58
C PRO A 128 -0.50 0.17 13.26
N TYR A 129 -1.68 0.28 12.64
CA TYR A 129 -1.87 0.92 11.33
C TYR A 129 -2.66 2.23 11.45
N PRO A 130 -2.04 3.35 11.86
CA PRO A 130 -2.76 4.62 12.02
C PRO A 130 -3.37 5.16 10.73
N TRP A 131 -2.84 4.79 9.55
CA TRP A 131 -3.38 5.17 8.23
C TRP A 131 -4.59 4.34 7.77
N ARG A 132 -5.02 3.34 8.55
CA ARG A 132 -6.04 2.37 8.16
C ARG A 132 -7.38 3.02 7.80
N ASP A 133 -7.79 4.07 8.50
CA ASP A 133 -9.03 4.80 8.22
C ASP A 133 -8.89 5.75 7.01
N LYS A 134 -7.66 6.06 6.59
CA LYS A 134 -7.38 6.87 5.40
C LYS A 134 -7.43 6.03 4.12
N ALA A 135 -7.14 4.74 4.20
CA ALA A 135 -7.15 3.84 3.04
C ALA A 135 -8.51 3.81 2.31
N THR A 136 -8.46 3.82 0.98
CA THR A 136 -9.63 3.55 0.13
C THR A 136 -9.92 2.05 0.07
N VAL A 137 -8.84 1.26 -0.03
CA VAL A 137 -8.88 -0.21 -0.08
C VAL A 137 -7.93 -0.76 0.98
N LEU A 138 -8.42 -1.69 1.80
CA LEU A 138 -7.61 -2.44 2.76
C LEU A 138 -7.58 -3.93 2.39
N TRP A 139 -6.43 -4.58 2.54
CA TRP A 139 -6.37 -6.05 2.50
C TRP A 139 -5.36 -6.66 3.48
N SER A 140 -5.60 -7.92 3.87
CA SER A 140 -4.68 -8.74 4.65
C SER A 140 -4.33 -10.04 3.94
N ARG A 141 -3.11 -10.54 4.18
CA ARG A 141 -2.64 -11.84 3.66
C ARG A 141 -3.02 -12.95 4.64
N GLY A 142 -3.73 -13.98 4.17
CA GLY A 142 -3.87 -15.25 4.90
C GLY A 142 -5.04 -15.34 5.89
N ASP A 143 -5.68 -14.24 6.26
CA ASP A 143 -6.86 -14.24 7.14
C ASP A 143 -8.19 -14.24 6.39
N ILE A 144 -9.24 -14.69 7.10
CA ILE A 144 -10.62 -14.83 6.57
C ILE A 144 -11.48 -13.61 6.91
N LEU A 145 -11.11 -12.86 7.96
CA LEU A 145 -11.90 -11.78 8.52
C LEU A 145 -11.18 -10.44 8.36
N PRO A 146 -11.91 -9.31 8.40
CA PRO A 146 -11.29 -8.03 8.15
C PRO A 146 -10.96 -7.26 9.46
N SER A 147 -9.86 -6.47 9.45
CA SER A 147 -9.50 -5.47 10.49
C SER A 147 -9.38 -4.05 9.90
N GLY A 148 -10.48 -3.32 9.71
CA GLY A 148 -10.48 -2.08 8.92
C GLY A 148 -11.18 -0.94 9.63
N GLY A 149 -10.69 0.28 9.36
CA GLY A 149 -11.20 1.52 9.94
C GLY A 149 -12.50 2.01 9.29
N PRO A 150 -13.24 2.90 9.96
CA PRO A 150 -14.59 3.31 9.55
C PRO A 150 -14.66 4.14 8.25
N ALA A 151 -13.55 4.71 7.79
CA ALA A 151 -13.49 5.55 6.60
C ALA A 151 -12.92 4.83 5.35
N CYS A 152 -12.76 3.50 5.44
CA CYS A 152 -12.40 2.64 4.32
C CYS A 152 -13.61 2.33 3.43
N ALA A 153 -13.42 2.47 2.11
CA ALA A 153 -14.49 2.22 1.14
C ALA A 153 -14.68 0.72 0.86
N VAL A 154 -13.58 -0.03 0.80
CA VAL A 154 -13.57 -1.46 0.47
C VAL A 154 -12.55 -2.22 1.32
N ARG A 155 -13.00 -3.31 1.95
CA ARG A 155 -12.13 -4.24 2.69
C ARG A 155 -12.08 -5.58 1.97
N LEU A 156 -10.90 -6.19 1.85
CA LEU A 156 -10.68 -7.47 1.17
C LEU A 156 -9.84 -8.40 2.05
N ALA A 157 -10.24 -9.66 2.19
CA ALA A 157 -9.44 -10.70 2.82
C ALA A 157 -8.97 -11.70 1.76
N LEU A 158 -7.68 -12.01 1.70
CA LEU A 158 -7.12 -12.93 0.70
C LEU A 158 -6.90 -14.33 1.31
N GLY A 159 -7.72 -15.30 0.90
CA GLY A 159 -7.69 -16.69 1.40
C GLY A 159 -8.60 -17.63 0.60
N ARG A 160 -9.32 -18.56 1.28
CA ARG A 160 -10.28 -19.49 0.64
C ARG A 160 -11.56 -18.80 0.10
N GLY A 161 -11.66 -17.48 0.20
CA GLY A 161 -12.77 -16.64 -0.25
C GLY A 161 -12.43 -15.15 -0.13
N ILE A 162 -13.34 -14.27 -0.56
CA ILE A 162 -13.22 -12.81 -0.46
C ILE A 162 -14.40 -12.30 0.39
N THR A 163 -14.13 -11.58 1.47
CA THR A 163 -15.15 -10.87 2.25
C THR A 163 -15.04 -9.38 2.01
N ILE A 164 -16.18 -8.72 1.74
CA ILE A 164 -16.27 -7.31 1.38
C ILE A 164 -17.14 -6.59 2.39
N ALA A 165 -16.58 -5.55 3.00
CA ALA A 165 -17.34 -4.60 3.79
C ALA A 165 -17.27 -3.22 3.11
N SER A 166 -18.44 -2.69 2.72
CA SER A 166 -18.60 -1.37 2.12
C SER A 166 -19.76 -0.66 2.81
N GLN A 167 -19.51 0.55 3.34
CA GLN A 167 -20.54 1.43 3.93
C GLN A 167 -21.49 0.74 4.94
N GLY A 168 -21.00 -0.24 5.69
CA GLY A 168 -21.77 -0.96 6.72
C GLY A 168 -22.54 -2.19 6.23
N GLU A 169 -22.47 -2.56 4.95
CA GLU A 169 -22.92 -3.85 4.45
C GLU A 169 -21.73 -4.81 4.27
N GLU A 170 -21.85 -6.02 4.84
CA GLU A 170 -20.86 -7.09 4.70
C GLU A 170 -21.40 -8.17 3.75
N ARG A 171 -20.59 -8.58 2.78
CA ARG A 171 -20.89 -9.64 1.82
C ARG A 171 -19.69 -10.57 1.70
N THR A 172 -19.91 -11.86 1.91
CA THR A 172 -18.89 -12.91 1.76
C THR A 172 -19.09 -13.62 0.44
N TYR A 173 -18.00 -13.82 -0.30
CA TYR A 173 -17.96 -14.48 -1.60
C TYR A 173 -17.04 -15.70 -1.55
N ASP A 174 -17.63 -16.87 -1.77
CA ASP A 174 -16.90 -18.14 -1.88
C ASP A 174 -16.24 -18.24 -3.27
N VAL A 175 -15.05 -17.66 -3.41
CA VAL A 175 -14.27 -17.67 -4.66
C VAL A 175 -12.87 -18.19 -4.37
N GLN A 176 -12.41 -19.18 -5.15
CA GLN A 176 -10.99 -19.53 -5.17
C GLN A 176 -10.22 -18.37 -5.82
N VAL A 177 -9.42 -17.65 -5.04
CA VAL A 177 -8.44 -16.73 -5.59
C VAL A 177 -7.44 -17.57 -6.39
N VAL A 178 -7.57 -17.56 -7.71
CA VAL A 178 -6.64 -18.24 -8.64
C VAL A 178 -5.40 -17.38 -8.80
N SER A 179 -4.66 -17.20 -7.72
CA SER A 179 -3.37 -16.51 -7.80
C SER A 179 -2.49 -16.94 -6.64
N GLU A 180 -1.62 -17.90 -6.90
CA GLU A 180 -0.37 -18.05 -6.14
C GLU A 180 0.66 -16.96 -6.56
N CYS A 181 0.23 -15.76 -6.98
CA CYS A 181 1.09 -14.80 -7.69
C CYS A 181 1.03 -13.36 -7.17
N PHE A 182 2.23 -12.88 -6.81
CA PHE A 182 2.93 -11.67 -7.28
C PHE A 182 2.29 -10.29 -7.04
N ILE A 183 0.99 -10.16 -7.19
CA ILE A 183 0.20 -8.95 -6.93
C ILE A 183 -1.28 -9.38 -6.93
N PRO A 184 -2.05 -9.12 -5.86
CA PRO A 184 -3.48 -9.41 -5.83
C PRO A 184 -4.21 -8.85 -7.07
N SER A 185 -5.11 -9.62 -7.68
CA SER A 185 -5.75 -9.19 -8.95
C SER A 185 -6.62 -7.94 -8.80
N PHE A 186 -7.02 -7.58 -7.57
CA PHE A 186 -7.65 -6.29 -7.34
C PHE A 186 -6.66 -5.12 -7.52
N LEU A 187 -5.41 -5.24 -7.06
CA LEU A 187 -4.38 -4.22 -7.32
C LEU A 187 -4.12 -4.11 -8.82
N GLN A 188 -4.08 -5.23 -9.54
CA GLN A 188 -3.99 -5.20 -11.00
C GLN A 188 -5.14 -4.40 -11.62
N GLY A 189 -6.38 -4.65 -11.19
CA GLY A 189 -7.54 -3.91 -11.69
C GLY A 189 -7.45 -2.40 -11.41
N LEU A 190 -6.93 -2.01 -10.24
CA LEU A 190 -6.73 -0.60 -9.89
C LEU A 190 -5.69 0.05 -10.81
N LEU A 191 -4.60 -0.67 -11.12
CA LEU A 191 -3.56 -0.20 -12.04
C LEU A 191 -4.07 -0.07 -13.49
N GLU A 192 -5.00 -0.93 -13.89
CA GLU A 192 -5.73 -0.84 -15.16
C GLU A 192 -6.74 0.32 -15.18
N GLY A 193 -6.90 1.06 -14.08
CA GLY A 193 -7.80 2.22 -13.96
C GLY A 193 -9.26 1.84 -13.70
N ARG A 194 -9.53 0.61 -13.26
CA ARG A 194 -10.86 0.20 -12.82
C ARG A 194 -11.12 0.74 -11.44
N ASP A 195 -12.34 1.17 -11.16
CA ASP A 195 -12.72 1.56 -9.80
C ASP A 195 -12.79 0.33 -8.87
N PRO A 196 -12.56 0.51 -7.56
CA PRO A 196 -12.59 -0.58 -6.59
C PRO A 196 -13.86 -1.46 -6.65
N PHE A 197 -15.02 -0.87 -6.93
CA PHE A 197 -16.30 -1.60 -6.95
C PHE A 197 -16.45 -2.45 -8.22
N SER A 198 -16.04 -1.94 -9.38
CA SER A 198 -16.05 -2.71 -10.64
C SER A 198 -15.11 -3.91 -10.58
N ILE A 199 -14.00 -3.81 -9.85
CA ILE A 199 -13.06 -4.91 -9.64
C ILE A 199 -13.72 -6.03 -8.83
N ILE A 200 -14.40 -5.64 -7.75
CA ILE A 200 -15.19 -6.54 -6.91
C ILE A 200 -16.24 -7.28 -7.73
N GLU A 201 -16.99 -6.58 -8.59
CA GLU A 201 -18.03 -7.21 -9.42
C GLU A 201 -17.48 -8.33 -10.31
N SER A 202 -16.22 -8.23 -10.75
CA SER A 202 -15.60 -9.30 -11.56
C SER A 202 -15.20 -10.56 -10.78
N TYR A 203 -15.17 -10.52 -9.45
CA TYR A 203 -14.97 -11.71 -8.64
C TYR A 203 -16.26 -12.49 -8.36
N VAL A 204 -17.42 -11.86 -8.56
CA VAL A 204 -18.72 -12.39 -8.12
C VAL A 204 -19.62 -12.82 -9.29
N SER A 205 -19.14 -12.65 -10.53
CA SER A 205 -19.83 -12.96 -11.78
C SER A 205 -19.21 -14.16 -12.50
#